data_AF-A0A7T4QN56-F1
#
_entry.id   AF-A0A7T4QN56-F1
#
_cell.length_a   1.000
_cell.length_b   1.000
_cell.length_c   1.000
_cell.angle_alpha   90.00
_cell.angle_beta   90.00
_cell.angle_gamma   90.00
#
_symmetry.space_group_name_H-M   'P 1'
#
loop_
_entity.id
_entity.type
_entity.pdbx_description
1 polymer ?
#
loop_
_entity_poly.entity_id
_entity_poly.type
_entity_poly.pdbx_seq_one_letter_code
_entity_poly.pdbx_strand_id
1 'polypeptide(L)'
;MRIFLFLNILLFCLSFSHLQAQEKANTDVMQATYKLELLRDSLNPNSKRTLMTELLIYPNESWFRTLSRGVFDTLQYYQLPTRNRYSPRDEHELNYIINKNYNTGDIRYYSPLRAIFQDYCYYDEHVNQQDWKITTDTIVRNGITLQKATLNYSKRKWIAYFNKEIPINDGPYKFSGLPGLIFEISDEKGTWKFSLLRLIHSNHNSFNSNFLEKAKYMNKKEFHSLQRQLFENNVQDSEARGEITFRSADERQQAIERRKEKSKTYNNPIELIR
;
A
#
# COMPACT_ATOMS: atom_id res chain seq x y z
N MET A 1 31.14 -74.10 1.37
CA MET A 1 30.55 -73.57 0.13
C MET A 1 29.82 -72.27 0.50
N ARG A 2 30.57 -71.18 0.70
CA ARG A 2 30.65 -69.98 -0.16
C ARG A 2 29.24 -69.46 -0.56
N ILE A 3 28.64 -68.45 0.07
CA ILE A 3 28.97 -66.99 0.21
C ILE A 3 28.58 -66.14 -1.04
N PHE A 4 27.83 -65.05 -0.77
CA PHE A 4 27.53 -63.84 -1.57
C PHE A 4 26.62 -64.03 -2.82
N LEU A 5 25.68 -63.14 -3.21
CA LEU A 5 25.65 -61.67 -3.29
C LEU A 5 24.20 -61.18 -3.55
N PHE A 6 23.99 -59.85 -3.47
CA PHE A 6 22.76 -59.03 -3.56
C PHE A 6 22.03 -58.84 -2.22
N LEU A 7 22.36 -57.94 -1.29
CA LEU A 7 23.09 -56.67 -1.26
C LEU A 7 22.65 -55.57 -2.26
N ASN A 8 22.08 -54.51 -1.67
CA ASN A 8 21.99 -53.13 -2.17
C ASN A 8 21.07 -52.83 -3.36
N ILE A 9 19.76 -52.66 -3.11
CA ILE A 9 18.97 -51.45 -3.48
C ILE A 9 17.80 -51.27 -2.48
N LEU A 10 18.09 -51.35 -1.18
CA LEU A 10 17.09 -51.09 -0.12
C LEU A 10 17.61 -49.98 0.80
N LEU A 11 18.12 -48.86 0.25
CA LEU A 11 18.65 -47.75 1.07
C LEU A 11 18.93 -46.44 0.32
N PHE A 12 18.14 -46.09 -0.71
CA PHE A 12 18.25 -44.73 -1.30
C PHE A 12 16.91 -44.09 -1.71
N CYS A 13 15.80 -44.64 -1.24
CA CYS A 13 14.49 -43.96 -1.27
C CYS A 13 13.92 -43.83 0.15
N LEU A 14 14.79 -43.79 1.16
CA LEU A 14 14.50 -43.01 2.36
C LEU A 14 14.37 -41.59 1.86
N SER A 15 13.12 -41.21 1.60
CA SER A 15 12.62 -39.91 1.98
C SER A 15 13.72 -38.85 1.88
N PHE A 16 13.97 -38.40 0.65
CA PHE A 16 13.75 -36.98 0.44
C PHE A 16 12.38 -36.72 1.07
N SER A 17 12.40 -36.45 2.37
CA SER A 17 11.55 -35.47 2.98
C SER A 17 11.62 -34.34 1.97
N HIS A 18 10.63 -34.32 1.09
CA HIS A 18 9.98 -33.08 0.81
C HIS A 18 9.77 -32.46 2.19
N LEU A 19 10.76 -31.67 2.62
CA LEU A 19 10.50 -30.32 3.04
C LEU A 19 9.59 -29.76 1.94
N GLN A 20 8.30 -30.10 2.03
CA GLN A 20 7.30 -29.08 1.94
C GLN A 20 7.63 -28.19 3.12
N ALA A 21 8.56 -27.26 2.91
CA ALA A 21 8.44 -25.97 3.53
C ALA A 21 7.10 -25.43 3.00
N GLN A 22 5.99 -25.89 3.60
CA GLN A 22 4.80 -25.11 3.64
C GLN A 22 5.26 -23.85 4.34
N GLU A 23 5.43 -22.79 3.54
CA GLU A 23 5.63 -21.45 4.05
C GLU A 23 4.53 -21.26 5.09
N LYS A 24 4.90 -21.31 6.37
CA LYS A 24 3.93 -21.20 7.46
C LYS A 24 3.48 -19.76 7.35
N ALA A 25 2.37 -19.53 6.66
CA ALA A 25 1.78 -18.21 6.52
C ALA A 25 1.76 -17.63 7.94
N ASN A 26 2.43 -16.50 8.13
CA ASN A 26 2.59 -15.93 9.46
C ASN A 26 1.19 -15.54 9.94
N THR A 27 0.59 -16.39 10.77
CA THR A 27 -0.82 -16.25 11.17
C THR A 27 -0.99 -15.21 12.25
N ASP A 28 0.09 -14.84 12.93
CA ASP A 28 0.12 -13.79 13.94
C ASP A 28 0.21 -12.42 13.26
N VAL A 29 -0.94 -11.74 13.18
CA VAL A 29 -1.04 -10.45 12.52
C VAL A 29 -1.79 -9.45 13.40
N MET A 30 -1.19 -8.28 13.59
CA MET A 30 -1.90 -7.12 14.12
C MET A 30 -2.44 -6.27 12.97
N GLN A 31 -3.73 -6.00 12.99
CA GLN A 31 -4.39 -5.12 12.02
C GLN A 31 -4.72 -3.78 12.68
N ALA A 32 -4.06 -2.73 12.21
CA ALA A 32 -4.40 -1.35 12.53
C ALA A 32 -5.27 -0.75 11.42
N THR A 33 -6.50 -0.34 11.73
CA THR A 33 -7.38 0.40 10.81
C THR A 33 -7.25 1.89 11.05
N TYR A 34 -6.92 2.65 10.01
CA TYR A 34 -6.86 4.11 10.05
C TYR A 34 -7.98 4.73 9.23
N LYS A 35 -8.50 5.85 9.70
CA LYS A 35 -9.24 6.81 8.88
C LYS A 35 -8.24 7.71 8.18
N LEU A 36 -8.32 7.78 6.86
CA LEU A 36 -7.60 8.74 6.04
C LEU A 36 -8.57 9.86 5.64
N GLU A 37 -8.26 11.09 6.04
CA GLU A 37 -8.90 12.31 5.57
C GLU A 37 -7.93 13.06 4.67
N LEU A 38 -8.32 13.33 3.42
CA LEU A 38 -7.47 14.05 2.47
C LEU A 38 -8.23 15.13 1.71
N LEU A 39 -7.53 16.17 1.31
CA LEU A 39 -8.03 17.20 0.40
C LEU A 39 -7.42 16.96 -0.98
N ARG A 40 -8.23 16.58 -1.98
CA ARG A 40 -7.71 16.22 -3.31
C ARG A 40 -7.26 17.46 -4.09
N ASP A 41 -8.09 18.48 -4.07
CA ASP A 41 -7.85 19.79 -4.69
C ASP A 41 -7.59 20.81 -3.59
N SER A 42 -6.34 21.25 -3.49
CA SER A 42 -5.87 22.22 -2.50
C SER A 42 -6.60 23.57 -2.56
N LEU A 43 -7.24 23.89 -3.68
CA LEU A 43 -7.99 25.14 -3.86
C LEU A 43 -9.50 24.98 -3.60
N ASN A 44 -9.98 23.75 -3.39
CA ASN A 44 -11.40 23.47 -3.20
C ASN A 44 -11.64 22.67 -1.91
N PRO A 45 -12.08 23.32 -0.82
CA PRO A 45 -12.39 22.64 0.45
C PRO A 45 -13.40 21.49 0.33
N ASN A 46 -14.33 21.56 -0.65
CA ASN A 46 -15.32 20.51 -0.90
C ASN A 46 -14.73 19.26 -1.58
N SER A 47 -13.45 19.29 -1.95
CA SER A 47 -12.74 18.14 -2.49
C SER A 47 -12.29 17.13 -1.42
N LYS A 48 -12.68 17.34 -0.16
CA LYS A 48 -12.36 16.45 0.96
C LYS A 48 -12.87 15.03 0.68
N ARG A 49 -12.00 14.05 0.91
CA ARG A 49 -12.32 12.62 0.87
C ARG A 49 -12.01 12.00 2.22
N THR A 50 -12.80 11.00 2.58
CA THR A 50 -12.54 10.15 3.75
C THR A 50 -12.57 8.71 3.29
N LEU A 51 -11.55 7.96 3.66
CA LEU A 51 -11.37 6.55 3.31
C LEU A 51 -10.86 5.79 4.53
N MET A 52 -11.03 4.48 4.50
CA MET A 52 -10.44 3.60 5.51
C MET A 52 -9.24 2.88 4.92
N THR A 53 -8.17 2.80 5.69
CA THR A 53 -6.95 2.07 5.32
C THR A 53 -6.63 1.04 6.38
N GLU A 54 -5.89 0.03 5.99
CA GLU A 54 -5.35 -0.97 6.90
C GLU A 54 -3.83 -1.00 6.84
N LEU A 55 -3.25 -1.28 8.00
CA LEU A 55 -1.87 -1.67 8.19
C LEU A 55 -1.88 -3.06 8.83
N LEU A 56 -1.43 -4.07 8.08
CA LEU A 56 -1.24 -5.44 8.55
C LEU A 56 0.21 -5.57 9.02
N ILE A 57 0.41 -5.88 10.29
CA ILE A 57 1.70 -5.89 10.97
C ILE A 57 2.04 -7.33 11.31
N TYR A 58 3.13 -7.83 10.74
CA TYR A 58 3.72 -9.13 11.01
C TYR A 58 5.06 -8.92 11.74
N PRO A 59 5.65 -9.97 12.34
CA PRO A 59 6.93 -9.88 13.04
C PRO A 59 8.08 -9.20 12.28
N ASN A 60 8.18 -9.41 10.96
CA ASN A 60 9.32 -8.95 10.14
C ASN A 60 8.96 -7.90 9.09
N GLU A 61 7.68 -7.58 8.94
CA GLU A 61 7.22 -6.67 7.91
C GLU A 61 5.81 -6.13 8.19
N SER A 62 5.41 -5.11 7.44
CA SER A 62 4.02 -4.71 7.37
C SER A 62 3.56 -4.33 5.96
N TRP A 63 2.24 -4.39 5.80
CA TRP A 63 1.55 -4.11 4.55
C TRP A 63 0.47 -3.05 4.75
N PHE A 64 0.55 -1.94 4.01
CA PHE A 64 -0.40 -0.84 4.06
C PHE A 64 -1.14 -0.66 2.74
N ARG A 65 -2.47 -0.48 2.81
CA ARG A 65 -3.36 -0.25 1.66
C ARG A 65 -4.73 0.31 2.09
N THR A 66 -5.57 0.70 1.13
CA THR A 66 -6.99 1.02 1.42
C THR A 66 -7.78 -0.24 1.77
N LEU A 67 -8.79 -0.13 2.63
CA LEU A 67 -9.67 -1.28 2.96
C LEU A 67 -10.43 -1.78 1.73
N SER A 68 -10.90 -0.87 0.87
CA SER A 68 -11.56 -1.21 -0.40
C SER A 68 -10.64 -2.06 -1.27
N ARG A 69 -9.35 -1.72 -1.33
CA ARG A 69 -8.36 -2.55 -2.01
C ARG A 69 -8.17 -3.90 -1.33
N GLY A 70 -8.04 -3.93 0.00
CA GLY A 70 -7.92 -5.20 0.73
C GLY A 70 -9.06 -6.17 0.43
N VAL A 71 -10.30 -5.69 0.47
CA VAL A 71 -11.48 -6.46 0.10
C VAL A 71 -11.42 -6.92 -1.37
N PHE A 72 -11.05 -6.03 -2.29
CA PHE A 72 -10.95 -6.37 -3.71
C PHE A 72 -9.94 -7.50 -3.96
N ASP A 73 -8.74 -7.39 -3.39
CA ASP A 73 -7.67 -8.40 -3.54
C ASP A 73 -8.12 -9.75 -2.97
N THR A 74 -8.75 -9.75 -1.80
CA THR A 74 -9.29 -10.97 -1.17
C THR A 74 -10.38 -11.61 -2.04
N LEU A 75 -11.34 -10.84 -2.57
CA LEU A 75 -12.39 -11.37 -3.44
C LEU A 75 -11.83 -11.94 -4.74
N GLN A 76 -10.84 -11.27 -5.35
CA GLN A 76 -10.18 -11.74 -6.57
C GLN A 76 -9.43 -13.05 -6.34
N TYR A 77 -8.71 -13.16 -5.22
CA TYR A 77 -7.97 -14.37 -4.85
C TYR A 77 -8.88 -15.59 -4.72
N TYR A 78 -10.02 -15.45 -4.02
CA TYR A 78 -10.99 -16.52 -3.86
C TYR A 78 -11.90 -16.73 -5.09
N GLN A 79 -11.62 -16.04 -6.21
CA GLN A 79 -12.41 -16.09 -7.44
C GLN A 79 -13.90 -15.78 -7.21
N LEU A 80 -14.20 -14.98 -6.19
CA LEU A 80 -15.57 -14.62 -5.84
C LEU A 80 -16.05 -13.50 -6.76
N PRO A 81 -17.36 -13.45 -7.10
CA PRO A 81 -17.89 -12.42 -7.97
C PRO A 81 -17.67 -11.03 -7.34
N THR A 82 -16.83 -10.23 -7.99
CA THR A 82 -16.66 -8.82 -7.66
C THR A 82 -17.89 -8.07 -8.16
N ARG A 83 -18.90 -7.91 -7.31
CA ARG A 83 -19.97 -6.94 -7.61
C ARG A 83 -19.28 -5.58 -7.82
N ASN A 84 -19.72 -4.80 -8.81
CA ASN A 84 -19.19 -3.47 -9.20
C ASN A 84 -19.02 -2.44 -8.04
N ARG A 85 -19.44 -2.78 -6.81
CA ARG A 85 -19.36 -1.94 -5.59
C ARG A 85 -17.95 -1.79 -5.01
N TYR A 86 -17.00 -2.66 -5.36
CA TYR A 86 -15.64 -2.64 -4.80
C TYR A 86 -14.56 -2.31 -5.83
N SER A 87 -14.94 -1.76 -6.99
CA SER A 87 -13.97 -1.40 -8.02
C SER A 87 -13.05 -0.28 -7.52
N PRO A 88 -11.72 -0.47 -7.45
CA PRO A 88 -10.78 0.60 -7.07
C PRO A 88 -10.71 1.76 -8.09
N ARG A 89 -11.58 1.76 -9.11
CA ARG A 89 -11.64 2.78 -10.17
C ARG A 89 -11.89 4.19 -9.62
N ASP A 90 -12.58 4.36 -8.50
CA ASP A 90 -12.81 5.70 -7.94
C ASP A 90 -11.65 6.21 -7.06
N GLU A 91 -10.72 5.33 -6.71
CA GLU A 91 -9.58 5.57 -5.81
C GLU A 91 -8.23 5.48 -6.54
N HIS A 92 -8.17 5.82 -7.83
CA HIS A 92 -6.93 5.67 -8.65
C HIS A 92 -5.66 6.23 -8.01
N GLU A 93 -5.77 7.31 -7.21
CA GLU A 93 -4.65 7.96 -6.51
C GLU A 93 -4.11 7.16 -5.32
N LEU A 94 -4.96 6.31 -4.76
CA LEU A 94 -4.71 5.54 -3.54
C LEU A 94 -4.69 4.04 -3.84
N ASN A 95 -4.60 3.70 -5.12
CA ASN A 95 -4.51 2.34 -5.61
C ASN A 95 -3.06 1.83 -5.49
N TYR A 96 -2.56 1.80 -4.26
CA TYR A 96 -1.22 1.32 -3.96
C TYR A 96 -1.23 0.31 -2.82
N ILE A 97 -0.18 -0.49 -2.78
CA ILE A 97 0.15 -1.40 -1.68
C ILE A 97 1.58 -1.07 -1.28
N ILE A 98 1.83 -0.93 0.02
CA ILE A 98 3.16 -0.61 0.54
C ILE A 98 3.59 -1.74 1.46
N ASN A 99 4.74 -2.34 1.17
CA ASN A 99 5.43 -3.25 2.08
C ASN A 99 6.55 -2.50 2.78
N LYS A 100 6.72 -2.72 4.08
CA LYS A 100 7.85 -2.25 4.88
C LYS A 100 8.53 -3.47 5.47
N ASN A 101 9.78 -3.71 5.11
CA ASN A 101 10.58 -4.81 5.64
C ASN A 101 11.39 -4.32 6.85
N TYR A 102 11.18 -4.91 8.02
CA TYR A 102 11.81 -4.47 9.26
C TYR A 102 13.27 -4.90 9.37
N ASN A 103 13.65 -5.98 8.69
CA ASN A 103 15.00 -6.51 8.74
C ASN A 103 15.97 -5.68 7.89
N THR A 104 15.52 -5.25 6.71
CA THR A 104 16.35 -4.46 5.79
C THR A 104 16.11 -2.96 5.90
N GLY A 105 14.96 -2.56 6.44
CA GLY A 105 14.49 -1.18 6.41
C GLY A 105 14.05 -0.73 5.02
N ASP A 106 13.79 -1.66 4.10
CA ASP A 106 13.26 -1.36 2.77
C ASP A 106 11.77 -1.04 2.83
N ILE A 107 11.35 -0.11 1.99
CA ILE A 107 9.98 0.24 1.73
C ILE A 107 9.72 0.02 0.24
N ARG A 108 8.85 -0.93 -0.07
CA ARG A 108 8.45 -1.23 -1.45
C ARG A 108 7.05 -0.70 -1.71
N TYR A 109 6.93 0.15 -2.73
CA TYR A 109 5.67 0.73 -3.15
C TYR A 109 5.18 0.07 -4.44
N TYR A 110 4.00 -0.55 -4.41
CA TYR A 110 3.35 -1.17 -5.56
C TYR A 110 2.18 -0.33 -6.06
N SER A 111 2.01 -0.22 -7.39
CA SER A 111 0.80 0.31 -8.02
C SER A 111 0.51 -0.43 -9.32
N PRO A 112 -0.76 -0.65 -9.69
CA PRO A 112 -1.10 -1.14 -11.01
C PRO A 112 -0.84 -0.04 -12.04
N LEU A 113 0.05 -0.28 -13.00
CA LEU A 113 0.29 0.59 -14.16
C LEU A 113 -0.23 -0.10 -15.44
N ARG A 114 -1.52 -0.47 -15.37
CA ARG A 114 -2.21 -1.42 -16.24
C ARG A 114 -2.29 -1.06 -17.73
N ALA A 115 -1.93 0.16 -18.12
CA ALA A 115 -1.92 0.53 -19.53
C ALA A 115 -0.64 0.08 -20.26
N ILE A 116 0.45 -0.18 -19.53
CA ILE A 116 1.73 -0.66 -20.11
C ILE A 116 2.02 -2.10 -19.69
N PHE A 117 1.62 -2.48 -18.48
CA PHE A 117 1.90 -3.80 -17.92
C PHE A 117 0.60 -4.53 -17.62
N GLN A 118 0.56 -5.84 -17.87
CA GLN A 118 -0.58 -6.68 -17.44
C GLN A 118 -0.66 -6.73 -15.89
N ASP A 119 0.45 -6.44 -15.22
CA ASP A 119 0.65 -6.60 -13.78
C ASP A 119 0.99 -5.27 -13.06
N TYR A 120 1.42 -5.39 -11.80
CA TYR A 120 1.88 -4.27 -10.97
C TYR A 120 3.27 -3.79 -11.38
N CYS A 121 3.57 -2.54 -11.05
CA CYS A 121 4.94 -2.06 -10.96
C CYS A 121 5.27 -1.74 -9.52
N TYR A 122 6.56 -1.73 -9.19
CA TYR A 122 7.04 -1.26 -7.91
C TYR A 122 8.32 -0.45 -8.01
N TYR A 123 8.58 0.33 -6.97
CA TYR A 123 9.90 0.91 -6.70
C TYR A 123 10.21 0.73 -5.21
N ASP A 124 11.50 0.79 -4.88
CA ASP A 124 12.01 0.67 -3.53
C ASP A 124 12.56 2.01 -3.04
N GLU A 125 12.44 2.26 -1.74
CA GLU A 125 13.13 3.32 -1.00
C GLU A 125 13.46 2.81 0.41
N HIS A 126 14.30 3.52 1.16
CA HIS A 126 14.69 3.10 2.51
C HIS A 126 14.04 3.94 3.61
N VAL A 127 13.73 3.30 4.74
CA VAL A 127 13.16 3.93 5.94
C VAL A 127 14.09 4.98 6.56
N ASN A 128 15.41 4.86 6.39
CA ASN A 128 16.40 5.82 6.90
C ASN A 128 16.24 7.25 6.32
N GLN A 129 15.35 7.42 5.34
CA GLN A 129 14.93 8.72 4.82
C GLN A 129 13.96 9.47 5.75
N GLN A 130 13.53 8.87 6.87
CA GLN A 130 12.61 9.46 7.84
C GLN A 130 13.32 9.90 9.12
N ASP A 131 13.89 11.10 9.11
CA ASP A 131 14.57 11.69 10.26
C ASP A 131 13.56 12.37 11.21
N TRP A 132 13.02 11.59 12.15
CA TRP A 132 12.04 12.04 13.12
C TRP A 132 12.65 12.89 14.24
N LYS A 133 12.05 14.06 14.47
CA LYS A 133 12.32 14.89 15.65
C LYS A 133 11.26 14.65 16.71
N ILE A 134 11.56 13.78 17.67
CA ILE A 134 10.71 13.52 18.84
C ILE A 134 10.81 14.70 19.81
N THR A 135 9.66 15.15 20.30
CA THR A 135 9.56 16.29 21.24
C THR A 135 9.05 15.82 22.60
N THR A 136 9.15 16.67 23.62
CA THR A 136 8.57 16.41 24.95
C THR A 136 7.07 16.70 25.02
N ASP A 137 6.50 17.33 23.99
CA ASP A 137 5.07 17.62 23.91
C ASP A 137 4.26 16.30 23.89
N THR A 138 3.21 16.26 24.70
CA THR A 138 2.25 15.16 24.74
C THR A 138 0.81 15.65 24.58
N ILE A 139 -0.06 14.77 24.10
CA ILE A 139 -1.50 14.97 24.10
C ILE A 139 -2.18 13.73 24.69
N VAL A 140 -3.39 13.91 25.22
CA VAL A 140 -4.24 12.79 25.64
C VAL A 140 -5.39 12.63 24.66
N ARG A 141 -5.62 11.40 24.19
CA ARG A 141 -6.76 11.02 23.32
C ARG A 141 -7.39 9.77 23.89
N ASN A 142 -8.67 9.84 24.26
CA ASN A 142 -9.42 8.71 24.82
C ASN A 142 -8.69 8.02 26.00
N GLY A 143 -8.05 8.82 26.87
CA GLY A 143 -7.28 8.32 28.01
C GLY A 143 -5.87 7.81 27.69
N ILE A 144 -5.46 7.81 26.42
CA ILE A 144 -4.14 7.37 25.96
C ILE A 144 -3.23 8.59 25.82
N THR A 145 -2.04 8.53 26.42
CA THR A 145 -1.01 9.57 26.27
C THR A 145 -0.21 9.32 25.00
N LEU A 146 -0.14 10.31 24.13
CA LEU A 146 0.60 10.26 22.87
C LEU A 146 1.71 11.30 22.88
N GLN A 147 2.89 10.91 22.43
CA GLN A 147 4.04 11.79 22.29
C GLN A 147 4.13 12.35 20.88
N LYS A 148 4.47 13.63 20.75
CA LYS A 148 4.58 14.32 19.47
C LYS A 148 5.96 14.12 18.86
N ALA A 149 5.98 13.88 17.55
CA ALA A 149 7.16 13.93 16.71
C ALA A 149 6.89 14.72 15.43
N THR A 150 7.94 15.24 14.80
CA THR A 150 7.85 15.94 13.52
C THR A 150 8.85 15.40 12.51
N LEU A 151 8.51 15.45 11.23
CA LEU A 151 9.34 14.93 10.15
C LEU A 151 9.19 15.85 8.92
N ASN A 152 10.30 16.14 8.24
CA ASN A 152 10.24 16.70 6.90
C ASN A 152 10.41 15.55 5.90
N TYR A 153 9.34 15.22 5.18
CA TYR A 153 9.34 14.11 4.23
C TYR A 153 8.55 14.47 2.98
N SER A 154 9.14 14.17 1.82
CA SER A 154 8.58 14.47 0.50
C SER A 154 8.10 15.93 0.35
N LYS A 155 8.94 16.86 0.81
CA LYS A 155 8.73 18.32 0.83
C LYS A 155 7.49 18.79 1.62
N ARG A 156 6.99 17.94 2.52
CA ARG A 156 5.97 18.30 3.51
C ARG A 156 6.56 18.21 4.90
N LYS A 157 6.06 19.07 5.79
CA LYS A 157 6.25 18.94 7.22
C LYS A 157 5.10 18.13 7.79
N TRP A 158 5.43 17.05 8.46
CA TRP A 158 4.53 16.12 9.11
C TRP A 158 4.60 16.27 10.62
N ILE A 159 3.44 16.15 11.26
CA ILE A 159 3.28 16.12 12.70
C ILE A 159 2.63 14.77 13.02
N ALA A 160 3.31 13.96 13.82
CA ALA A 160 2.83 12.65 14.25
C ALA A 160 2.66 12.64 15.78
N TYR A 161 1.69 11.87 16.24
CA TYR A 161 1.48 11.53 17.64
C TYR A 161 1.52 10.01 17.75
N PHE A 162 2.44 9.48 18.55
CA PHE A 162 2.68 8.04 18.69
C PHE A 162 2.56 7.60 20.16
N ASN A 163 2.31 6.31 20.39
CA ASN A 163 2.24 5.75 21.73
C ASN A 163 3.39 4.77 21.98
N LYS A 164 4.30 5.13 22.90
CA LYS A 164 5.43 4.27 23.32
C LYS A 164 5.02 3.01 24.09
N GLU A 165 3.82 2.98 24.65
CA GLU A 165 3.28 1.81 25.38
C GLU A 165 2.80 0.71 24.43
N ILE A 166 2.64 1.03 23.14
CA ILE A 166 2.40 0.05 22.07
C ILE A 166 3.70 -0.02 21.25
N PRO A 167 4.64 -0.92 21.57
CA PRO A 167 6.02 -0.93 21.04
C PRO A 167 6.09 -1.50 19.61
N ILE A 168 5.28 -0.94 18.72
CA ILE A 168 5.23 -1.25 17.30
C ILE A 168 5.76 -0.03 16.58
N ASN A 169 6.98 -0.09 16.04
CA ASN A 169 7.66 1.06 15.45
C ASN A 169 7.19 1.34 14.02
N ASP A 170 5.86 1.46 13.84
CA ASP A 170 5.23 1.49 12.54
C ASP A 170 4.02 2.44 12.48
N GLY A 171 3.50 2.67 11.27
CA GLY A 171 2.40 3.60 11.03
C GLY A 171 1.80 3.52 9.63
N PRO A 172 0.82 4.40 9.34
CA PRO A 172 0.11 4.39 8.07
C PRO A 172 1.03 4.85 6.93
N TYR A 173 0.66 4.49 5.69
CA TYR A 173 1.46 4.79 4.50
C TYR A 173 2.88 4.22 4.63
N LYS A 174 3.88 5.05 4.35
CA LYS A 174 5.30 4.73 4.50
C LYS A 174 5.85 5.10 5.88
N PHE A 175 5.08 5.80 6.71
CA PHE A 175 5.57 6.35 7.97
C PHE A 175 5.86 5.25 8.99
N SER A 176 7.09 5.23 9.50
CA SER A 176 7.56 4.25 10.49
C SER A 176 8.81 4.79 11.20
N GLY A 177 9.35 4.04 12.17
CA GLY A 177 10.62 4.37 12.83
C GLY A 177 10.52 5.22 14.10
N LEU A 178 9.31 5.61 14.53
CA LEU A 178 9.09 6.12 15.88
C LEU A 178 9.09 4.98 16.90
N PRO A 179 9.50 5.19 18.16
CA PRO A 179 9.52 4.17 19.21
C PRO A 179 8.09 3.95 19.76
N GLY A 180 7.21 3.41 18.93
CA GLY A 180 5.82 3.12 19.22
C GLY A 180 4.87 3.42 18.05
N LEU A 181 3.65 2.90 18.14
CA LEU A 181 2.68 2.96 17.04
C LEU A 181 2.26 4.41 16.78
N ILE A 182 2.27 4.83 15.51
CA ILE A 182 1.75 6.13 15.09
C ILE A 182 0.23 6.14 15.22
N PHE A 183 -0.33 6.89 16.16
CA PHE A 183 -1.79 7.00 16.36
C PHE A 183 -2.42 8.02 15.43
N GLU A 184 -1.79 9.18 15.31
CA GLU A 184 -2.24 10.24 14.43
C GLU A 184 -1.04 10.78 13.65
N ILE A 185 -1.24 11.10 12.38
CA ILE A 185 -0.23 11.82 11.61
C ILE A 185 -0.92 12.69 10.58
N SER A 186 -0.48 13.94 10.46
CA SER A 186 -0.95 14.85 9.43
C SER A 186 0.17 15.72 8.89
N ASP A 187 0.00 16.22 7.67
CA ASP A 187 0.82 17.34 7.23
C ASP A 187 0.42 18.61 8.01
N GLU A 188 1.31 19.61 8.03
CA GLU A 188 1.11 20.85 8.80
C GLU A 188 -0.16 21.60 8.40
N LYS A 189 -0.60 21.44 7.14
CA LYS A 189 -1.82 22.06 6.60
C LYS A 189 -3.09 21.25 6.88
N GLY A 190 -2.98 20.05 7.46
CA GLY A 190 -4.12 19.15 7.69
C GLY A 190 -4.80 18.66 6.42
N THR A 191 -4.13 18.74 5.27
CA THR A 191 -4.64 18.28 3.97
C THR A 191 -4.50 16.78 3.77
N TRP A 192 -3.63 16.14 4.55
CA TRP A 192 -3.52 14.70 4.68
C TRP A 192 -3.50 14.38 6.16
N LYS A 193 -4.43 13.56 6.62
CA LYS A 193 -4.53 13.15 8.02
C LYS A 193 -4.89 11.68 8.12
N PHE A 194 -4.09 10.94 8.85
CA PHE A 194 -4.39 9.58 9.27
C PHE A 194 -4.70 9.58 10.77
N SER A 195 -5.72 8.82 11.17
CA SER A 195 -6.09 8.65 12.57
C SER A 195 -6.44 7.18 12.82
N LEU A 196 -5.72 6.56 13.75
CA LEU A 196 -5.96 5.19 14.17
C LEU A 196 -7.38 5.09 14.76
N LEU A 197 -8.19 4.20 14.20
CA LEU A 197 -9.53 3.92 14.68
C LEU A 197 -9.58 2.65 15.51
N ARG A 198 -8.77 1.65 15.13
CA ARG A 198 -8.90 0.30 15.65
C ARG A 198 -7.58 -0.44 15.54
N LEU A 199 -7.26 -1.23 16.56
CA LEU A 199 -6.13 -2.14 16.60
C LEU A 199 -6.64 -3.50 17.04
N ILE A 200 -6.50 -4.51 16.19
CA ILE A 200 -6.97 -5.88 16.46
C ILE A 200 -5.81 -6.85 16.28
N HIS A 201 -5.69 -7.79 17.21
CA HIS A 201 -4.89 -8.99 17.04
C HIS A 201 -5.73 -10.07 16.33
N SER A 202 -5.16 -10.69 15.30
CA SER A 202 -5.80 -11.75 14.53
C SER A 202 -4.84 -12.92 14.35
N ASN A 203 -5.40 -14.13 14.42
CA ASN A 203 -4.69 -15.38 14.11
C ASN A 203 -4.98 -15.86 12.68
N HIS A 204 -5.53 -14.99 11.83
CA HIS A 204 -5.86 -15.28 10.44
C HIS A 204 -5.16 -14.29 9.52
N ASN A 205 -4.36 -14.83 8.59
CA ASN A 205 -3.79 -14.03 7.51
C ASN A 205 -4.85 -13.84 6.40
N SER A 206 -5.38 -12.63 6.27
CA SER A 206 -6.34 -12.27 5.22
C SER A 206 -5.69 -11.75 3.93
N PHE A 207 -4.36 -11.65 3.89
CA PHE A 207 -3.63 -11.10 2.75
C PHE A 207 -2.66 -12.10 2.15
N ASN A 208 -2.80 -12.32 0.84
CA ASN A 208 -1.86 -13.07 0.02
C ASN A 208 -1.21 -12.11 -0.98
N SER A 209 0.10 -11.97 -0.93
CA SER A 209 0.87 -11.05 -1.78
C SER A 209 1.40 -11.68 -3.07
N ASN A 210 1.12 -12.95 -3.36
CA ASN A 210 1.76 -13.69 -4.47
C ASN A 210 1.48 -13.05 -5.84
N PHE A 211 0.35 -12.35 -5.99
CA PHE A 211 0.05 -11.60 -7.23
C PHE A 211 1.03 -10.44 -7.49
N LEU A 212 1.80 -10.03 -6.49
CA LEU A 212 2.84 -9.02 -6.59
C LEU A 212 4.21 -9.59 -6.96
N GLU A 213 4.40 -10.91 -6.98
CA GLU A 213 5.67 -11.55 -7.37
C GLU A 213 6.07 -11.22 -8.81
N LYS A 214 5.07 -11.05 -9.69
CA LYS A 214 5.26 -10.65 -11.09
C LYS A 214 5.39 -9.14 -11.28
N ALA A 215 5.36 -8.36 -10.20
CA ALA A 215 5.46 -6.92 -10.30
C ALA A 215 6.80 -6.51 -10.92
N LYS A 216 6.78 -5.49 -11.76
CA LYS A 216 7.99 -5.01 -12.46
C LYS A 216 8.63 -3.85 -11.71
N TYR A 217 9.92 -3.97 -11.45
CA TYR A 217 10.70 -2.88 -10.89
C TYR A 217 10.75 -1.69 -11.86
N MET A 218 10.70 -0.48 -11.31
CA MET A 218 10.92 0.79 -12.01
C MET A 218 11.68 1.76 -11.12
N ASN A 219 12.45 2.67 -11.73
CA ASN A 219 12.98 3.81 -10.98
C ASN A 219 11.82 4.68 -10.48
N LYS A 220 11.89 5.17 -9.23
CA LYS A 220 10.86 6.02 -8.61
C LYS A 220 10.44 7.20 -9.51
N LYS A 221 11.38 7.90 -10.15
CA LYS A 221 11.07 9.05 -11.03
C LYS A 221 10.27 8.61 -12.27
N GLU A 222 10.69 7.53 -12.91
CA GLU A 222 10.01 6.97 -14.09
C GLU A 222 8.61 6.44 -13.71
N PHE A 223 8.51 5.78 -12.56
CA PHE A 223 7.25 5.30 -12.01
C PHE A 223 6.25 6.43 -11.83
N HIS A 224 6.65 7.54 -11.18
CA HIS A 224 5.75 8.68 -10.98
C HIS A 224 5.42 9.42 -12.27
N SER A 225 6.36 9.52 -13.20
CA SER A 225 6.12 10.07 -14.54
C SER A 225 5.07 9.25 -15.29
N LEU A 226 5.22 7.93 -15.30
CA LEU A 226 4.29 7.02 -15.94
C LEU A 226 2.91 7.06 -15.26
N GLN A 227 2.87 6.99 -13.92
CA GLN A 227 1.61 7.07 -13.17
C GLN A 227 0.81 8.33 -13.51
N ARG A 228 1.49 9.49 -13.63
CA ARG A 228 0.88 10.74 -14.06
C ARG A 228 0.36 10.65 -15.50
N GLN A 229 1.17 10.15 -16.43
CA GLN A 229 0.78 9.99 -17.83
C GLN A 229 -0.46 9.10 -17.98
N LEU A 230 -0.52 7.94 -17.30
CA LEU A 230 -1.67 7.04 -17.33
C LEU A 230 -2.92 7.68 -16.73
N PHE A 231 -2.72 8.50 -15.70
CA PHE A 231 -3.80 9.24 -15.10
C PHE A 231 -4.37 10.28 -16.08
N GLU A 232 -3.52 11.04 -16.76
CA GLU A 232 -3.91 12.08 -17.72
C GLU A 232 -4.49 11.51 -19.02
N ASN A 233 -3.94 10.41 -19.53
CA ASN A 233 -4.32 9.79 -20.81
C ASN A 233 -5.28 8.60 -20.68
N ASN A 234 -5.89 8.42 -19.50
CA ASN A 234 -6.77 7.29 -19.19
C ASN A 234 -7.84 7.02 -20.26
N VAL A 235 -8.40 8.07 -20.87
CA VAL A 235 -9.40 7.93 -21.93
C VAL A 235 -8.83 7.18 -23.13
N GLN A 236 -7.68 7.63 -23.64
CA GLN A 236 -7.00 6.99 -24.76
C GLN A 236 -6.53 5.57 -24.39
N ASP A 237 -6.07 5.36 -23.16
CA ASP A 237 -5.62 4.05 -22.68
C ASP A 237 -6.78 3.05 -22.55
N SER A 238 -7.97 3.49 -22.13
CA SER A 238 -9.17 2.65 -22.08
C SER A 238 -9.75 2.39 -23.47
N GLU A 239 -9.67 3.36 -24.39
CA GLU A 239 -10.08 3.19 -25.79
C GLU A 239 -9.19 2.16 -26.50
N ALA A 240 -7.86 2.27 -26.36
CA ALA A 240 -6.91 1.32 -26.94
C ALA A 240 -7.10 -0.13 -26.43
N ARG A 241 -7.68 -0.29 -25.23
CA ARG A 241 -8.01 -1.59 -24.62
C ARG A 241 -9.43 -2.07 -24.95
N GLY A 242 -10.21 -1.30 -25.71
CA GLY A 242 -11.60 -1.62 -26.03
C GLY A 242 -12.56 -1.56 -24.85
N GLU A 243 -12.18 -0.92 -23.73
CA GLU A 243 -13.06 -0.75 -22.57
C GLU A 243 -14.12 0.33 -22.78
N ILE A 244 -13.83 1.28 -23.65
CA ILE A 244 -14.72 2.37 -24.03
C ILE A 244 -14.70 2.53 -25.55
N THR A 245 -15.81 2.99 -26.10
CA THR A 245 -15.96 3.39 -27.49
C THR A 245 -16.74 4.70 -27.56
N PHE A 246 -16.53 5.45 -28.63
CA PHE A 246 -17.19 6.74 -28.85
C PHE A 246 -18.03 6.69 -30.12
N ARG A 247 -19.17 7.40 -30.12
CA ARG A 247 -20.08 7.45 -31.27
C ARG A 247 -19.62 8.47 -32.32
N SER A 248 -18.75 9.41 -31.93
CA SER A 248 -18.22 10.47 -32.80
C SER A 248 -16.85 10.96 -32.31
N ALA A 249 -16.11 11.62 -33.21
CA ALA A 249 -14.85 12.29 -32.87
C ALA A 249 -15.06 13.41 -31.82
N ASP A 250 -16.18 14.13 -31.89
CA ASP A 250 -16.50 15.21 -30.95
C ASP A 250 -16.73 14.66 -29.53
N GLU A 251 -17.48 13.56 -29.39
CA GLU A 251 -17.71 12.91 -28.09
C GLU A 251 -16.38 12.46 -27.46
N ARG A 252 -15.50 11.86 -28.28
CA ARG A 252 -14.16 11.45 -27.88
C ARG A 252 -13.34 12.64 -27.38
N GLN A 253 -13.32 13.74 -28.15
CA GLN A 253 -12.57 14.94 -27.79
C GLN A 253 -13.08 15.55 -26.48
N GLN A 254 -14.40 15.66 -26.30
CA GLN A 254 -15.01 16.13 -25.05
C GLN A 254 -14.69 15.22 -23.86
N ALA A 255 -14.58 13.91 -24.06
CA ALA A 255 -14.17 12.98 -23.00
C ALA A 255 -12.71 13.22 -22.57
N ILE A 256 -11.81 13.41 -23.54
CA ILE A 256 -10.40 13.72 -23.28
C ILE A 256 -10.25 15.05 -22.54
N GLU A 257 -10.96 16.10 -22.97
CA GLU A 257 -10.93 17.41 -22.32
C GLU A 257 -11.47 17.37 -20.91
N ARG A 258 -12.63 16.73 -20.69
CA ARG A 258 -13.18 16.51 -19.35
C ARG A 258 -12.20 15.75 -18.46
N ARG A 259 -11.46 14.78 -19.01
CA ARG A 259 -10.44 14.04 -18.25
C ARG A 259 -9.26 14.93 -17.87
N LYS A 260 -8.77 15.76 -18.79
CA LYS A 260 -7.70 16.73 -18.53
C LYS A 260 -8.10 17.79 -17.51
N GLU A 261 -9.31 18.33 -17.58
CA GLU A 261 -9.77 19.27 -16.54
C GLU A 261 -9.94 18.56 -15.19
N LYS A 262 -10.49 17.35 -15.20
CA LYS A 262 -10.57 16.53 -13.98
C LYS A 262 -9.18 16.28 -13.41
N SER A 263 -8.15 16.01 -14.22
CA SER A 263 -6.81 15.70 -13.69
C SER A 263 -6.15 16.89 -12.99
N LYS A 264 -6.44 18.13 -13.39
CA LYS A 264 -5.95 19.34 -12.70
C LYS A 264 -6.44 19.46 -11.26
N THR A 265 -7.59 18.87 -10.92
CA THR A 265 -8.11 18.84 -9.55
C THR A 265 -7.29 17.93 -8.62
N TYR A 266 -6.38 17.11 -9.16
CA TYR A 266 -5.55 16.17 -8.43
C TYR A 266 -4.19 16.81 -8.16
N ASN A 267 -4.21 17.96 -7.49
CA ASN A 267 -3.04 18.82 -7.30
C ASN A 267 -2.40 18.70 -5.91
N ASN A 268 -2.93 17.83 -5.04
CA ASN A 268 -2.42 17.64 -3.68
C ASN A 268 -1.95 16.18 -3.41
N PRO A 269 -0.96 15.65 -4.16
CA PRO A 269 -0.45 14.30 -3.91
C PRO A 269 0.25 14.23 -2.54
N ILE A 270 0.18 13.08 -1.87
CA ILE A 270 0.83 12.88 -0.55
C ILE A 270 2.35 13.14 -0.61
N GLU A 271 2.98 12.76 -1.72
CA GLU A 271 4.39 13.03 -2.02
C GLU A 271 4.55 14.12 -3.09
N LEU A 272 5.27 15.20 -2.78
CA LEU A 272 5.48 16.33 -3.70
C LEU A 272 6.77 16.15 -4.53
N ILE A 273 6.71 15.24 -5.50
CA ILE A 273 7.83 14.89 -6.38
C ILE A 273 7.87 15.82 -7.60
N ARG A 274 9.07 16.28 -7.98
CA ARG A 274 9.32 16.99 -9.25
C ARG A 274 10.20 16.12 -10.14
#